data_AF-A0AAV4S3F8-F1
#
_entry.id   AF-A0AAV4S3F8-F1
#
_cell.length_a   1.000
_cell.length_b   1.000
_cell.length_c   1.000
_cell.angle_alpha   90.00
_cell.angle_beta   90.00
_cell.angle_gamma   90.00
#
_symmetry.space_group_name_H-M   'P 1'
#
loop_
_entity.id
_entity.type
_entity.pdbx_description
1 polymer ?
#
loop_
_entity_poly.entity_id
_entity_poly.type
_entity_poly.pdbx_seq_one_letter_code
_entity_poly.pdbx_strand_id
1 'polypeptide(L)'
;DNDYDSDSDSESDEDIGVPYYRIMRENNEDNHTKCPVRLYEFFISKCPAIAVKNNYRLYLQPEKDYDPDGDVWFTPAPLPRENIARTVLKFKMIDELKD
;
A
#
# COMPACT_ATOMS: atom_id res chain seq x y z
N ASP A 1 52.21 2.54 10.47
CA ASP A 1 52.16 3.31 9.22
C ASP A 1 51.25 2.58 8.24
N ASN A 2 49.95 2.72 8.43
CA ASN A 2 48.95 2.31 7.45
C ASN A 2 48.11 3.54 7.17
N ASP A 3 48.54 4.29 6.15
CA ASP A 3 47.81 5.39 5.55
C ASP A 3 46.60 4.79 4.81
N TYR A 4 45.41 4.93 5.39
CA TYR A 4 44.16 4.65 4.70
C TYR A 4 43.83 5.91 3.90
N ASP A 5 44.22 5.92 2.63
CA ASP A 5 43.81 6.92 1.65
C ASP A 5 42.29 6.89 1.50
N SER A 6 41.69 8.04 1.83
CA SER A 6 40.33 8.40 1.45
C SER A 6 40.26 8.76 -0.03
N ASP A 7 39.07 8.53 -0.60
CA ASP A 7 38.55 9.07 -1.85
C ASP A 7 38.84 8.28 -3.15
N SER A 8 37.80 7.59 -3.60
CA SER A 8 37.47 7.54 -5.02
C SER A 8 35.96 7.50 -5.18
N ASP A 9 35.38 8.69 -5.29
CA ASP A 9 34.14 8.93 -6.01
C ASP A 9 34.32 8.46 -7.45
N SER A 10 33.45 7.55 -7.90
CA SER A 10 33.16 7.34 -9.31
C SER A 10 31.64 7.30 -9.51
N GLU A 11 31.08 8.47 -9.80
CA GLU A 11 29.73 8.67 -10.32
C GLU A 11 29.60 8.01 -11.70
N SER A 12 28.56 7.19 -11.91
CA SER A 12 27.73 7.20 -13.13
C SER A 12 26.68 6.08 -13.08
N ASP A 13 25.48 6.38 -12.59
CA ASP A 13 24.27 5.66 -12.99
C ASP A 13 23.26 6.70 -13.45
N GLU A 14 23.21 6.90 -14.76
CA GLU A 14 22.24 7.74 -15.44
C GLU A 14 20.81 7.25 -15.16
N ASP A 15 20.00 8.14 -14.59
CA ASP A 15 18.58 8.35 -14.89
C ASP A 15 17.63 7.14 -14.96
N ILE A 16 17.73 6.20 -14.01
CA ILE A 16 16.61 5.29 -13.63
C ILE A 16 16.55 5.13 -12.10
N GLY A 17 16.76 6.20 -11.34
CA GLY A 17 16.82 6.11 -9.87
C GLY A 17 15.55 6.57 -9.16
N VAL A 18 14.94 7.64 -9.64
CA VAL A 18 14.11 8.54 -8.82
C VAL A 18 12.76 7.98 -8.31
N PRO A 19 12.12 6.98 -8.93
CA PRO A 19 10.91 6.39 -8.37
C PRO A 19 11.20 5.42 -7.21
N TYR A 20 12.21 4.56 -7.33
CA TYR A 20 12.33 3.38 -6.48
C TYR A 20 12.77 3.71 -5.04
N TYR A 21 13.80 4.54 -4.88
CA TYR A 21 14.25 4.94 -3.54
C TYR A 21 13.23 5.84 -2.82
N ARG A 22 12.44 6.63 -3.56
CA ARG A 22 11.38 7.47 -3.00
C ARG A 22 10.22 6.62 -2.48
N ILE A 23 9.82 5.61 -3.24
CA ILE A 23 8.83 4.60 -2.82
C ILE A 23 9.34 3.85 -1.57
N MET A 24 10.62 3.44 -1.55
CA MET A 24 11.25 2.80 -0.38
C MET A 24 11.23 3.71 0.85
N ARG A 25 11.51 5.01 0.69
CA ARG A 25 11.52 5.99 1.80
C ARG A 25 10.12 6.33 2.32
N GLU A 26 9.12 6.36 1.44
CA GLU A 26 7.72 6.51 1.86
C GLU A 26 7.20 5.24 2.57
N ASN A 27 7.78 4.09 2.23
CA ASN A 27 7.60 2.79 2.89
C ASN A 27 8.52 2.58 4.10
N ASN A 28 9.08 3.64 4.69
CA ASN A 28 9.95 3.58 5.87
C ASN A 28 9.39 2.63 6.94
N GLU A 29 10.28 1.84 7.54
CA GLU A 29 9.96 0.87 8.60
C GLU A 29 9.23 1.51 9.78
N ASP A 30 9.43 2.81 10.02
CA ASP A 30 8.82 3.56 11.11
C ASP A 30 7.32 3.84 10.95
N ASN A 31 6.76 3.69 9.73
CA ASN A 31 5.34 3.97 9.50
C ASN A 31 4.66 2.88 8.69
N HIS A 32 4.31 1.78 9.38
CA HIS A 32 3.65 0.61 8.82
C HIS A 32 2.39 0.92 8.00
N THR A 33 1.71 2.04 8.25
CA THR A 33 0.50 2.44 7.50
C THR A 33 0.77 3.04 6.12
N LYS A 34 2.04 3.24 5.74
CA LYS A 34 2.42 3.73 4.40
C LYS A 34 3.05 2.66 3.53
N CYS A 35 3.56 1.57 4.12
CA CYS A 35 4.13 0.46 3.38
C CYS A 35 3.01 -0.40 2.74
N PRO A 36 2.95 -0.53 1.39
CA PRO A 36 1.93 -1.32 0.70
C PRO A 36 1.86 -2.77 1.16
N VAL A 37 3.02 -3.37 1.48
CA VAL A 37 3.09 -4.75 1.98
C VAL A 37 2.41 -4.87 3.34
N ARG A 38 2.74 -3.98 4.28
CA ARG A 38 2.14 -3.95 5.63
C ARG A 38 0.65 -3.63 5.58
N LEU A 39 0.23 -2.72 4.71
CA LEU A 39 -1.19 -2.41 4.49
C LEU A 39 -1.96 -3.62 3.97
N TYR A 40 -1.35 -4.37 3.05
CA TYR A 40 -1.97 -5.59 2.53
C TYR A 40 -2.02 -6.70 3.60
N GLU A 41 -0.95 -6.91 4.36
CA GLU A 41 -0.94 -7.84 5.50
C GLU A 41 -2.06 -7.51 6.51
N PHE A 42 -2.21 -6.21 6.83
CA PHE A 42 -3.26 -5.74 7.73
C PHE A 42 -4.67 -5.93 7.14
N PHE A 43 -4.84 -5.67 5.84
CA PHE A 43 -6.10 -5.97 5.16
C PHE A 43 -6.46 -7.45 5.27
N ILE A 44 -5.51 -8.34 5.01
CA ILE A 44 -5.71 -9.79 5.10
C ILE A 44 -6.01 -10.24 6.54
N SER A 45 -5.38 -9.64 7.56
CA SER A 45 -5.63 -10.01 8.96
C SER A 45 -7.06 -9.70 9.42
N LYS A 46 -7.74 -8.76 8.76
CA LYS A 46 -9.14 -8.38 9.02
C LYS A 46 -10.14 -9.06 8.07
N CYS A 47 -9.68 -9.89 7.14
CA CYS A 47 -10.54 -10.64 6.23
C CYS A 47 -11.10 -11.91 6.89
N PRO A 48 -12.31 -12.34 6.53
CA PRO A 48 -12.84 -13.60 7.01
C PRO A 48 -12.06 -14.77 6.38
N ALA A 49 -11.81 -15.82 7.17
CA ALA A 49 -10.94 -16.94 6.76
C ALA A 49 -11.33 -17.61 5.43
N ILE A 50 -12.63 -17.62 5.08
CA ILE A 50 -13.12 -18.17 3.82
C ILE A 50 -12.75 -17.32 2.60
N ALA A 51 -12.60 -16.00 2.77
CA ALA A 51 -12.20 -15.10 1.70
C ALA A 51 -10.71 -15.24 1.39
N VAL A 52 -9.88 -15.40 2.42
CA VAL A 52 -8.42 -15.60 2.29
C VAL A 52 -8.11 -16.89 1.53
N LYS A 53 -8.83 -17.98 1.78
CA LYS A 53 -8.63 -19.26 1.07
C LYS A 53 -8.94 -19.22 -0.42
N ASN A 54 -9.77 -18.27 -0.85
CA ASN A 54 -10.29 -18.22 -2.21
C ASN A 54 -9.51 -17.27 -3.13
N ASN A 55 -8.33 -16.75 -2.71
CA ASN A 55 -7.22 -16.07 -3.44
C ASN A 55 -7.49 -15.12 -4.63
N TYR A 56 -8.74 -14.87 -5.02
CA TYR A 56 -9.13 -14.18 -6.25
C TYR A 56 -9.93 -12.90 -5.96
N ARG A 57 -10.14 -12.55 -4.68
CA ARG A 57 -10.94 -11.38 -4.26
C ARG A 57 -10.08 -10.39 -3.50
N LEU A 58 -9.65 -9.33 -4.19
CA LEU A 58 -8.79 -8.28 -3.62
C LEU A 58 -9.60 -7.20 -2.87
N TYR A 59 -10.84 -6.96 -3.27
CA TYR A 59 -11.70 -5.95 -2.64
C TYR A 59 -12.94 -6.61 -2.07
N LEU A 60 -13.02 -6.66 -0.75
CA LEU A 60 -14.17 -7.20 -0.03
C LEU A 60 -15.09 -6.07 0.42
N GLN A 61 -16.38 -6.40 0.56
CA GLN A 61 -17.35 -5.46 1.08
C GLN A 61 -17.17 -5.32 2.61
N PRO A 62 -17.06 -4.10 3.15
CA PRO A 62 -16.98 -3.87 4.60
C PRO A 62 -18.23 -4.38 5.33
N GLU A 63 -18.05 -4.78 6.59
CA GLU A 63 -19.16 -5.05 7.50
C GLU A 63 -19.97 -3.78 7.80
N LYS A 64 -21.27 -3.94 8.06
CA LYS A 64 -22.16 -2.81 8.34
C LYS A 64 -21.95 -2.24 9.74
N ASP A 65 -21.66 -3.11 10.70
CA ASP A 65 -21.42 -2.77 12.10
C ASP A 65 -19.90 -2.84 12.36
N TYR A 66 -19.16 -1.91 11.75
CA TYR A 66 -17.71 -1.85 11.89
C TYR A 66 -17.30 -1.59 13.34
N ASP A 67 -16.48 -2.48 13.89
CA ASP A 67 -15.80 -2.33 15.16
C ASP A 67 -14.29 -2.19 14.94
N PRO A 68 -13.66 -1.05 15.30
CA PRO A 68 -12.23 -0.87 15.16
C PRO A 68 -11.39 -1.86 15.97
N ASP A 69 -11.92 -2.38 17.08
CA ASP A 69 -11.23 -3.41 17.88
C ASP A 69 -11.59 -4.84 17.45
N GLY A 70 -12.52 -4.98 16.49
CA GLY A 70 -13.00 -6.27 15.99
C GLY A 70 -11.97 -7.07 15.19
N ASP A 71 -12.10 -8.39 15.22
CA ASP A 71 -11.21 -9.33 14.51
C ASP A 71 -11.46 -9.38 12.99
N VAL A 72 -12.68 -9.06 12.55
CA VAL A 72 -13.09 -9.13 11.14
C VAL A 72 -13.79 -7.83 10.75
N TRP A 73 -13.34 -7.21 9.66
CA TRP A 73 -13.87 -5.93 9.18
C TRP A 73 -14.62 -6.04 7.85
N PHE A 74 -14.52 -7.20 7.19
CA PHE A 74 -15.05 -7.42 5.86
C PHE A 74 -15.92 -8.67 5.80
N THR A 75 -16.95 -8.58 4.97
CA THR A 75 -17.73 -9.74 4.54
C THR A 75 -16.94 -10.55 3.49
N PRO A 76 -17.26 -11.84 3.25
CA PRO A 76 -16.65 -12.60 2.15
C PRO A 76 -17.16 -12.17 0.76
N ALA A 77 -18.12 -11.25 0.69
CA ALA A 77 -18.68 -10.76 -0.57
C ALA A 77 -17.69 -9.80 -1.26
N PRO A 78 -17.55 -9.90 -2.60
CA PRO A 78 -16.73 -8.96 -3.34
C PRO A 78 -17.37 -7.56 -3.31
N LEU A 79 -16.52 -6.53 -3.29
CA LEU A 79 -16.96 -5.14 -3.42
C LEU A 79 -17.55 -4.92 -4.83
N PRO A 80 -18.77 -4.34 -4.95
CA PRO A 80 -19.39 -4.06 -6.24
C PRO A 80 -18.52 -3.18 -7.14
N ARG A 81 -18.51 -3.46 -8.45
CA ARG A 81 -17.70 -2.72 -9.43
C ARG A 81 -18.03 -1.22 -9.43
N GLU A 82 -19.30 -0.88 -9.23
CA GLU A 82 -19.78 0.50 -9.16
C GLU A 82 -19.17 1.25 -7.98
N ASN A 83 -18.95 0.54 -6.86
CA ASN A 83 -18.31 1.13 -5.67
C ASN A 83 -16.83 1.41 -5.94
N ILE A 84 -16.13 0.47 -6.58
CA ILE A 84 -14.73 0.65 -7.00
C ILE A 84 -14.63 1.84 -7.95
N ALA A 85 -15.48 1.90 -8.97
CA ALA A 85 -15.51 2.99 -9.95
C ALA A 85 -15.74 4.35 -9.27
N ARG A 86 -16.70 4.44 -8.33
CA ARG A 86 -16.95 5.66 -7.57
C ARG A 86 -15.73 6.10 -6.76
N THR A 87 -15.01 5.18 -6.14
CA THR A 87 -13.79 5.50 -5.39
C THR A 87 -12.70 6.06 -6.30
N VAL A 88 -12.45 5.41 -7.46
CA VAL A 88 -11.48 5.90 -8.45
C VAL A 88 -11.86 7.28 -8.98
N LEU A 89 -13.15 7.51 -9.27
CA LEU A 89 -13.64 8.82 -9.73
C LEU A 89 -13.40 9.91 -8.68
N LYS A 90 -13.64 9.64 -7.39
CA LYS A 90 -13.35 10.62 -6.32
C LYS A 90 -11.88 11.02 -6.29
N PHE A 91 -10.96 10.07 -6.45
CA PHE A 91 -9.53 10.38 -6.51
C PHE A 91 -9.18 11.25 -7.71
N LYS A 92 -9.71 10.92 -8.90
CA LYS A 92 -9.50 11.73 -10.11
C LYS A 92 -10.01 13.17 -9.95
N MET A 93 -11.19 13.35 -9.37
CA MET A 93 -11.75 14.68 -9.13
C MET A 93 -10.92 15.50 -8.13
N ILE A 94 -10.28 14.85 -7.15
CA ILE A 94 -9.38 15.52 -6.21
C ILE A 94 -8.13 16.03 -6.91
N ASP A 95 -7.62 15.31 -7.91
CA ASP A 95 -6.45 15.74 -8.68
C ASP A 95 -6.79 16.91 -9.61
N GLU A 96 -7.97 16.91 -10.24
CA GLU A 96 -8.46 18.03 -11.06
C GLU A 96 -8.67 19.34 -10.26
N LEU A 97 -8.86 19.25 -8.94
CA LEU A 97 -8.99 20.42 -8.05
C LEU A 97 -7.66 20.99 -7.56
N LYS A 98 -6.54 20.28 -7.81
CA LYS A 98 -5.19 20.70 -7.38
C LYS A 98 -4.42 21.42 -8.50
N ASP A 99 -4.99 21.50 -9.69
CA ASP A 99 -4.57 22.37 -10.80
C ASP A 99 -5.23 23.76 -10.69
#